data_AF-A0A922DBF1-F1
#
_entry.id   AF-A0A922DBF1-F1
#
_cell.length_a   1.000
_cell.length_b   1.000
_cell.length_c   1.000
_cell.angle_alpha   90.00
_cell.angle_beta   90.00
_cell.angle_gamma   90.00
#
_symmetry.space_group_name_H-M   'P 1'
#
loop_
_entity.id
_entity.type
_entity.pdbx_description
1 polymer ?
#
loop_
_entity_poly.entity_id
_entity_poly.type
_entity_poly.pdbx_seq_one_letter_code
_entity_poly.pdbx_strand_id
1 'polypeptide(L)'
;MSRAPNYEFQEWWNKQRDKDLELLPQPSSDNPLNSTSFLSVQISSDPTVDKGRSRSARQLSWLCLLRFQHIAASIASLTTAFLSLLRTANRRISSPDSAADSSSSRLYRAIKAFLVVVLLLLSIELVAYFKGWHFRPPSVASATEVLGMVGFVYANWLDIRANYLAPPLQSLTNVCIVLFLIQSVDRIALILGCFWIKFRRLRPVAPMEYAADAENANADYYPMVLVQIPMCNEREVYQQSIAAVCIQDWPKERMLVQVLDDSDDLDVQLLIKAEVQKWQQRGVRILYRHRLIRTGYKAGNLKSAMSCDYVKDYEFVAIFDADFQPGPDFLKKTIPYFKGNDDLALVQTRWSFVNKDENLLTRLQNVNLSFHFEVEQQVNGMFINFFGFNGTAGVWRIKALEECGGWLERTTVEDMDIAVRAHLCGWKFIYLNDVKV
;
A
#
# COMPACT_ATOMS: atom_id res chain seq x y z
N MET A 1 -14.19 -0.60 -36.94
CA MET A 1 -12.88 -1.22 -37.27
C MET A 1 -11.91 -0.83 -36.17
N SER A 2 -11.51 -1.77 -35.32
CA SER A 2 -10.61 -1.53 -34.18
C SER A 2 -9.16 -1.42 -34.68
N ARG A 3 -8.54 -0.28 -34.42
CA ARG A 3 -7.12 -0.01 -34.73
C ARG A 3 -6.24 -0.89 -33.83
N ALA A 4 -5.23 -1.54 -34.41
CA ALA A 4 -4.31 -2.41 -33.67
C ALA A 4 -3.50 -1.60 -32.64
N PRO A 5 -3.24 -2.13 -31.44
CA PRO A 5 -2.39 -1.49 -30.44
C PRO A 5 -0.96 -1.35 -30.98
N ASN A 6 -0.38 -0.16 -30.82
CA ASN A 6 0.95 0.16 -31.31
C ASN A 6 2.00 -0.39 -30.31
N TYR A 7 2.69 -1.47 -30.69
CA TYR A 7 3.66 -2.19 -29.84
C TYR A 7 5.08 -1.58 -29.87
N GLU A 8 5.29 -0.47 -30.57
CA GLU A 8 6.61 0.16 -30.76
C GLU A 8 7.32 0.48 -29.43
N PHE A 9 6.57 0.91 -28.41
CA PHE A 9 7.15 1.19 -27.09
C PHE A 9 7.59 -0.10 -26.37
N GLN A 10 6.80 -1.17 -26.49
CA GLN A 10 7.10 -2.46 -25.87
C GLN A 10 8.34 -3.12 -26.50
N GLU A 11 8.48 -3.00 -27.82
CA GLU A 11 9.67 -3.47 -28.55
C GLU A 11 10.92 -2.67 -28.22
N TRP A 12 10.79 -1.34 -28.09
CA TRP A 12 11.89 -0.49 -27.65
C TRP A 12 12.35 -0.83 -26.23
N TRP A 13 11.40 -1.06 -25.31
CA TRP A 13 11.67 -1.46 -23.93
C TRP A 13 12.39 -2.80 -23.82
N ASN A 14 11.95 -3.80 -24.61
CA ASN A 14 12.61 -5.10 -24.65
C ASN A 14 14.05 -5.01 -25.15
N LYS A 15 14.32 -4.15 -26.15
CA LYS A 15 15.68 -3.93 -26.67
C LYS A 15 16.65 -3.31 -25.65
N GLN A 16 16.18 -2.46 -24.74
CA GLN A 16 17.06 -1.89 -23.72
C GLN A 16 17.39 -2.87 -22.61
N ARG A 17 16.41 -3.69 -22.21
CA ARG A 17 16.63 -4.73 -21.20
C ARG A 17 17.63 -5.79 -21.65
N ASP A 18 17.65 -6.15 -22.94
CA ASP A 18 18.61 -7.10 -23.48
C ASP A 18 20.04 -6.52 -23.53
N LYS A 19 20.19 -5.21 -23.80
CA LYS A 19 21.48 -4.52 -23.74
C LYS A 19 22.06 -4.43 -22.32
N ASP A 20 21.21 -4.26 -21.32
CA ASP A 20 21.65 -4.20 -19.91
C ASP A 20 22.03 -5.58 -19.35
N LEU A 21 21.49 -6.67 -19.92
CA LEU A 21 21.89 -8.04 -19.56
C LEU A 21 23.27 -8.45 -20.12
N GLU A 22 23.70 -7.88 -21.25
CA GLU A 22 25.04 -8.13 -21.83
C GLU A 22 26.18 -7.47 -21.04
N LEU A 23 25.88 -6.54 -20.13
CA LEU A 23 26.85 -5.77 -19.34
C LEU A 23 27.18 -6.39 -17.97
N LEU A 24 26.63 -7.57 -17.63
CA LEU A 24 26.97 -8.28 -16.40
C LEU A 24 28.16 -9.23 -16.61
N PRO A 25 29.22 -9.16 -15.77
CA PRO A 25 30.37 -10.05 -15.91
C PRO A 25 30.00 -11.48 -15.57
N GLN A 26 30.31 -12.42 -16.47
CA GLN A 26 30.12 -13.85 -16.22
C GLN A 26 31.07 -14.33 -15.09
N PRO A 27 30.58 -15.09 -14.10
CA PRO A 27 31.43 -15.64 -13.06
C PRO A 27 32.30 -16.77 -13.61
N SER A 28 33.60 -16.63 -13.39
CA SER A 28 34.66 -17.61 -13.65
C SER A 28 34.36 -18.98 -13.05
N SER A 29 34.53 -20.02 -13.86
CA SER A 29 34.56 -21.42 -13.46
C SER A 29 35.76 -21.69 -12.55
N ASP A 30 35.53 -21.87 -11.25
CA ASP A 30 36.30 -22.76 -10.37
C ASP A 30 35.80 -22.64 -8.91
N ASN A 31 34.90 -23.53 -8.51
CA ASN A 31 34.76 -24.04 -7.12
C ASN A 31 33.64 -25.10 -7.03
N PRO A 32 33.92 -26.35 -6.62
CA PRO A 32 32.94 -27.44 -6.66
C PRO A 32 32.27 -27.64 -5.30
N LEU A 33 31.28 -26.83 -4.93
CA LEU A 33 30.41 -27.11 -3.78
C LEU A 33 29.14 -26.27 -3.84
N ASN A 34 28.12 -26.77 -4.55
CA ASN A 34 26.69 -26.56 -4.28
C ASN A 34 25.84 -27.16 -5.41
N SER A 35 25.66 -28.49 -5.39
CA SER A 35 24.69 -29.18 -6.23
C SER A 35 23.34 -29.31 -5.49
N THR A 36 22.57 -28.23 -5.42
CA THR A 36 21.13 -28.34 -5.18
C THR A 36 20.42 -28.34 -6.53
N SER A 37 20.45 -29.50 -7.19
CA SER A 37 19.60 -29.77 -8.36
C SER A 37 18.14 -29.82 -7.90
N PHE A 38 17.35 -28.84 -8.35
CA PHE A 38 15.89 -28.89 -8.27
C PHE A 38 15.41 -30.13 -9.06
N LEU A 39 14.84 -31.10 -8.34
CA LEU A 39 14.19 -32.28 -8.91
C LEU A 39 12.98 -31.87 -9.74
N SER A 40 13.13 -31.87 -11.06
CA SER A 40 12.01 -31.90 -12.01
C SER A 40 11.40 -33.31 -12.01
N VAL A 41 10.24 -33.47 -11.40
CA VAL A 41 9.46 -34.72 -11.50
C VAL A 41 8.65 -34.66 -12.79
N GLN A 42 9.08 -35.41 -13.81
CA GLN A 42 8.22 -35.75 -14.94
C GLN A 42 7.30 -36.91 -14.53
N ILE A 43 5.99 -36.68 -14.58
CA ILE A 43 4.97 -37.71 -14.39
C ILE A 43 4.72 -38.36 -15.75
N SER A 44 5.19 -39.60 -15.92
CA SER A 44 4.77 -40.47 -17.02
C SER A 44 3.66 -41.40 -16.52
N SER A 45 2.50 -41.36 -17.16
CA SER A 45 1.36 -42.22 -16.87
C SER A 45 1.48 -43.52 -17.66
N ASP A 46 1.62 -44.66 -16.98
CA ASP A 46 1.41 -45.97 -17.58
C ASP A 46 0.43 -46.77 -16.70
N PRO A 47 -0.67 -47.31 -17.24
CA PRO A 47 -1.63 -48.07 -16.46
C PRO A 47 -1.26 -49.56 -16.52
N THR A 48 -1.22 -50.24 -15.38
CA THR A 48 -1.80 -51.58 -15.17
C THR A 48 -1.30 -52.24 -13.88
N VAL A 49 -2.17 -53.11 -13.36
CA VAL A 49 -1.93 -54.20 -12.40
C VAL A 49 -2.26 -53.90 -10.93
N ASP A 50 -3.53 -54.12 -10.62
CA ASP A 50 -4.02 -54.59 -9.33
C ASP A 50 -3.31 -55.88 -8.89
N LYS A 51 -2.73 -55.88 -7.69
CA LYS A 51 -2.60 -57.10 -6.85
C LYS A 51 -2.29 -56.75 -5.40
N GLY A 52 -3.23 -57.08 -4.52
CA GLY A 52 -3.10 -56.94 -3.08
C GLY A 52 -1.88 -57.68 -2.53
N ARG A 53 -1.11 -56.98 -1.69
CA ARG A 53 -0.04 -57.57 -0.86
C ARG A 53 -0.23 -57.12 0.57
N SER A 54 -0.53 -58.07 1.44
CA SER A 54 -0.48 -57.95 2.90
C SER A 54 0.86 -57.33 3.33
N ARG A 55 0.84 -56.10 3.86
CA ARG A 55 2.04 -55.40 4.33
C ARG A 55 2.57 -56.10 5.57
N SER A 56 3.77 -56.66 5.47
CA SER A 56 4.47 -57.31 6.59
C SER A 56 4.77 -56.28 7.68
N ALA A 57 4.55 -56.65 8.95
CA ALA A 57 4.73 -55.77 10.13
C ALA A 57 6.11 -55.10 10.20
N ARG A 58 7.14 -55.69 9.58
CA ARG A 58 8.49 -55.10 9.48
C ARG A 58 8.52 -53.86 8.57
N GLN A 59 7.73 -53.79 7.50
CA GLN A 59 7.64 -52.61 6.64
C GLN A 59 6.90 -51.44 7.31
N LEU A 60 5.88 -51.73 8.12
CA LEU A 60 5.19 -50.72 8.93
C LEU A 60 6.10 -50.17 10.04
N SER A 61 6.87 -51.04 10.71
CA SER A 61 7.87 -50.61 11.69
C SER A 61 8.95 -49.71 11.08
N TRP A 62 9.43 -50.04 9.87
CA TRP A 62 10.41 -49.21 9.16
C TRP A 62 9.84 -47.86 8.70
N LEU A 63 8.59 -47.84 8.23
CA LEU A 63 7.87 -46.60 7.89
C LEU A 63 7.62 -45.71 9.11
N CYS A 64 7.29 -46.29 10.26
CA CYS A 64 7.16 -45.55 11.52
C CYS A 64 8.51 -45.00 12.00
N LEU A 65 9.60 -45.78 11.89
CA LEU A 65 10.96 -45.33 12.22
C LEU A 65 11.41 -44.18 11.33
N LEU A 66 11.16 -44.27 10.01
CA LEU A 66 11.44 -43.17 9.08
C LEU A 66 10.63 -41.91 9.42
N ARG A 67 9.32 -42.04 9.70
CA ARG A 67 8.49 -40.90 10.10
C ARG A 67 8.95 -40.30 11.42
N PHE A 68 9.36 -41.11 12.38
CA PHE A 68 9.89 -40.65 13.65
C PHE A 68 11.22 -39.91 13.47
N GLN A 69 12.12 -40.43 12.62
CA GLN A 69 13.39 -39.79 12.31
C GLN A 69 13.20 -38.49 11.53
N HIS A 70 12.19 -38.41 10.66
CA HIS A 70 11.82 -37.19 9.95
C HIS A 70 11.21 -36.14 10.90
N ILE A 71 10.36 -36.55 11.85
CA ILE A 71 9.82 -35.67 12.89
C ILE A 71 10.94 -35.18 13.81
N ALA A 72 11.85 -36.06 14.23
CA ALA A 72 13.00 -35.70 15.05
C ALA A 72 13.94 -34.72 14.33
N ALA A 73 14.18 -34.92 13.02
CA ALA A 73 14.96 -34.00 12.19
C ALA A 73 14.24 -32.65 12.01
N SER A 74 12.91 -32.64 11.84
CA SER A 74 12.12 -31.41 11.79
C SER A 74 12.13 -30.64 13.12
N ILE A 75 12.05 -31.34 14.25
CA ILE A 75 12.16 -30.74 15.58
C ILE A 75 13.57 -30.17 15.81
N ALA A 76 14.62 -30.90 15.42
CA ALA A 76 16.01 -30.43 15.49
C ALA A 76 16.28 -29.23 14.57
N SER A 77 15.64 -29.20 13.39
CA SER A 77 15.69 -28.06 12.47
C SER A 77 14.95 -26.85 13.05
N LEU A 78 13.80 -27.04 13.70
CA LEU A 78 13.08 -25.97 14.39
C LEU A 78 13.89 -25.40 15.56
N THR A 79 14.54 -26.24 16.37
CA THR A 79 15.35 -25.76 17.50
C THR A 79 16.59 -25.01 17.04
N THR A 80 17.25 -25.47 15.97
CA THR A 80 18.40 -24.76 15.37
C THR A 80 17.99 -23.46 14.68
N ALA A 81 16.86 -23.43 13.98
CA ALA A 81 16.29 -22.21 13.40
C ALA A 81 15.90 -21.21 14.51
N PHE A 82 15.29 -21.68 15.60
CA PHE A 82 14.94 -20.87 16.76
C PHE A 82 16.18 -20.30 17.47
N LEU A 83 17.22 -21.12 17.67
CA LEU A 83 18.51 -20.68 18.22
C LEU A 83 19.22 -19.69 17.30
N SER A 84 19.13 -19.88 15.97
CA SER A 84 19.67 -18.93 14.98
C SER A 84 18.95 -17.59 15.03
N LEU A 85 17.62 -17.59 15.14
CA LEU A 85 16.81 -16.39 15.35
C LEU A 85 17.17 -15.69 16.65
N LEU A 86 17.31 -16.44 17.75
CA LEU A 86 17.71 -15.90 19.05
C LEU A 86 19.13 -15.31 19.01
N ARG A 87 20.08 -15.97 18.34
CA ARG A 87 21.45 -15.47 18.15
C ARG A 87 21.49 -14.25 17.25
N THR A 88 20.68 -14.20 16.20
CA THR A 88 20.58 -13.04 15.29
C THR A 88 19.94 -11.85 16.01
N ALA A 89 18.91 -12.09 16.83
CA ALA A 89 18.34 -11.10 17.72
C ALA A 89 19.38 -10.60 18.73
N ASN A 90 20.11 -11.49 19.41
CA ASN A 90 21.21 -11.14 20.33
C ASN A 90 22.35 -10.39 19.63
N ARG A 91 22.70 -10.72 18.39
CA ARG A 91 23.74 -10.01 17.64
C ARG A 91 23.31 -8.59 17.26
N ARG A 92 22.02 -8.38 16.97
CA ARG A 92 21.43 -7.03 16.79
C ARG A 92 21.29 -6.26 18.10
N ILE A 93 21.30 -6.94 19.25
CA ILE A 93 21.26 -6.34 20.60
C ILE A 93 22.65 -5.84 21.03
N SER A 94 23.73 -6.40 20.48
CA SER A 94 25.12 -6.11 20.91
C SER A 94 25.88 -5.13 20.02
N SER A 95 25.29 -4.57 18.96
CA SER A 95 25.91 -3.45 18.23
C SER A 95 25.60 -2.14 18.98
N PRO A 96 26.58 -1.49 19.63
CA PRO A 96 26.38 -0.14 20.11
C PRO A 96 26.53 0.79 18.90
N ASP A 97 25.49 1.58 18.61
CA ASP A 97 25.56 2.99 18.20
C ASP A 97 24.41 3.40 17.25
N SER A 98 23.49 4.22 17.76
CA SER A 98 23.22 5.56 17.22
C SER A 98 22.21 6.27 18.13
N ALA A 99 22.37 7.58 18.30
CA ALA A 99 21.69 8.41 19.30
C ALA A 99 20.18 8.63 19.09
N ALA A 100 19.51 7.82 18.27
CA ALA A 100 18.06 7.88 18.02
C ALA A 100 17.22 6.95 18.93
N ASP A 101 17.86 6.19 19.82
CA ASP A 101 17.32 4.92 20.36
C ASP A 101 16.65 5.01 21.75
N SER A 102 16.30 6.21 22.23
CA SER A 102 15.76 6.34 23.59
C SER A 102 14.34 5.77 23.73
N SER A 103 13.51 5.86 22.69
CA SER A 103 12.12 5.34 22.71
C SER A 103 12.04 3.84 22.39
N SER A 104 12.86 3.36 21.45
CA SER A 104 13.00 1.95 21.09
C SER A 104 13.49 1.13 22.30
N SER A 105 14.42 1.67 23.10
CA SER A 105 14.90 1.02 24.33
C SER A 105 13.80 0.84 25.39
N ARG A 106 12.79 1.72 25.43
CA ARG A 106 11.68 1.65 26.39
C ARG A 106 10.62 0.64 25.96
N LEU A 107 10.20 0.70 24.70
CA LEU A 107 9.26 -0.28 24.14
C LEU A 107 9.85 -1.70 24.20
N TYR A 108 11.12 -1.83 23.86
CA TYR A 108 11.82 -3.10 23.90
C TYR A 108 11.94 -3.66 25.33
N ARG A 109 12.26 -2.82 26.32
CA ARG A 109 12.24 -3.22 27.74
C ARG A 109 10.84 -3.63 28.19
N ALA A 110 9.80 -2.94 27.75
CA ALA A 110 8.41 -3.29 28.06
C ALA A 110 8.02 -4.65 27.47
N ILE A 111 8.39 -4.93 26.21
CA ILE A 111 8.16 -6.23 25.56
C ILE A 111 8.90 -7.34 26.31
N LYS A 112 10.16 -7.13 26.70
CA LYS A 112 10.92 -8.10 27.50
C LYS A 112 10.28 -8.37 28.86
N ALA A 113 9.87 -7.32 29.56
CA ALA A 113 9.19 -7.46 30.85
C ALA A 113 7.88 -8.24 30.71
N PHE A 114 7.08 -7.93 29.70
CA PHE A 114 5.85 -8.65 29.39
C PHE A 114 6.11 -10.13 29.07
N LEU A 115 7.14 -10.42 28.26
CA LEU A 115 7.52 -11.80 27.94
C LEU A 115 7.92 -12.59 29.20
N VAL A 116 8.72 -12.00 30.09
CA VAL A 116 9.11 -12.63 31.36
C VAL A 116 7.88 -12.92 32.22
N VAL A 117 6.95 -11.98 32.32
CA VAL A 117 5.69 -12.16 33.06
C VAL A 117 4.85 -13.30 32.46
N VAL A 118 4.68 -13.34 31.13
CA VAL A 118 3.93 -14.40 30.45
C VAL A 118 4.57 -15.78 30.67
N LEU A 119 5.90 -15.88 30.59
CA LEU A 119 6.61 -17.14 30.86
C LEU A 119 6.48 -17.59 32.32
N LEU A 120 6.48 -16.64 33.26
CA LEU A 120 6.24 -16.93 34.67
C LEU A 120 4.81 -17.42 34.92
N LEU A 121 3.80 -16.76 34.33
CA LEU A 121 2.41 -17.20 34.41
C LEU A 121 2.20 -18.58 33.78
N LEU A 122 2.82 -18.85 32.63
CA LEU A 122 2.79 -20.16 31.99
C LEU A 122 3.41 -21.25 32.88
N SER A 123 4.51 -20.92 33.57
CA SER A 123 5.16 -21.84 34.51
C SER A 123 4.26 -22.17 35.70
N ILE A 124 3.52 -21.19 36.23
CA ILE A 124 2.52 -21.41 37.29
C ILE A 124 1.40 -22.35 36.82
N GLU A 125 0.87 -22.14 35.61
CA GLU A 125 -0.18 -23.02 35.05
C GLU A 125 0.33 -24.44 34.77
N LEU A 126 1.59 -24.60 34.33
CA LEU A 126 2.22 -25.91 34.18
C LEU A 126 2.34 -26.65 35.52
N VAL A 127 2.74 -25.97 36.59
CA VAL A 127 2.79 -26.55 37.94
C VAL A 127 1.39 -26.98 38.39
N ALA A 128 0.37 -26.15 38.15
CA ALA A 128 -1.02 -26.48 38.46
C ALA A 128 -1.53 -27.69 37.68
N TYR A 129 -1.16 -27.80 36.40
CA TYR A 129 -1.47 -28.95 35.55
C TYR A 129 -0.86 -30.24 36.12
N PHE A 130 0.43 -30.25 36.46
CA PHE A 130 1.09 -31.42 37.05
C PHE A 130 0.55 -31.80 38.44
N LYS A 131 -0.02 -30.85 39.17
CA LYS A 131 -0.71 -31.08 40.45
C LYS A 131 -2.17 -31.57 40.31
N GLY A 132 -2.69 -31.67 39.08
CA GLY A 132 -4.06 -32.11 38.81
C GLY A 132 -5.13 -31.06 39.14
N TRP A 133 -4.75 -29.81 39.40
CA TRP A 133 -5.67 -28.73 39.79
C TRP A 133 -6.59 -28.27 38.66
N HIS A 134 -6.33 -28.69 37.42
CA HIS A 134 -7.27 -28.55 36.31
C HIS A 134 -8.62 -29.25 36.57
N PHE A 135 -8.63 -30.42 37.21
CA PHE A 135 -9.86 -31.19 37.46
C PHE A 135 -10.60 -30.78 38.74
N ARG A 136 -9.86 -30.25 39.73
CA ARG A 136 -10.39 -29.75 41.00
C ARG A 136 -9.61 -28.49 41.42
N PRO A 137 -10.02 -27.29 41.00
CA PRO A 137 -9.33 -26.07 41.36
C PRO A 137 -9.46 -25.80 42.88
N PRO A 138 -8.37 -25.44 43.57
CA PRO A 138 -8.43 -25.10 44.99
C PRO A 138 -9.22 -23.80 45.18
N SER A 139 -10.22 -23.82 46.06
CA SER A 139 -10.90 -22.60 46.51
C SER A 139 -10.12 -21.95 47.65
N VAL A 140 -10.21 -20.62 47.81
CA VAL A 140 -9.51 -19.86 48.87
C VAL A 140 -9.79 -20.45 50.26
N ALA A 141 -11.01 -20.94 50.51
CA ALA A 141 -11.40 -21.60 51.76
C ALA A 141 -10.79 -23.01 51.95
N SER A 142 -10.64 -23.80 50.88
CA SER A 142 -10.05 -25.15 50.94
C SER A 142 -8.52 -25.16 50.93
N ALA A 143 -7.91 -24.08 50.42
CA ALA A 143 -6.47 -23.97 50.27
C ALA A 143 -5.74 -23.73 51.61
N THR A 144 -6.40 -23.08 52.57
CA THR A 144 -5.89 -22.83 53.93
C THR A 144 -5.77 -24.09 54.78
N GLU A 145 -6.59 -25.12 54.54
CA GLU A 145 -6.64 -26.31 55.39
C GLU A 145 -5.85 -27.52 54.83
N VAL A 146 -5.71 -27.66 53.50
CA VAL A 146 -5.25 -28.95 52.90
C VAL A 146 -4.09 -28.83 51.91
N LEU A 147 -3.81 -27.68 51.28
CA LEU A 147 -2.89 -27.58 50.12
C LEU A 147 -1.61 -26.75 50.32
N GLY A 148 -1.40 -26.17 51.51
CA GLY A 148 -0.20 -25.38 51.84
C GLY A 148 -0.08 -24.04 51.07
N MET A 149 1.06 -23.36 51.22
CA MET A 149 1.30 -22.00 50.69
C MET A 149 1.11 -21.90 49.17
N VAL A 150 1.50 -22.93 48.41
CA VAL A 150 1.40 -22.93 46.93
C VAL A 150 -0.07 -23.02 46.48
N GLY A 151 -0.89 -23.83 47.15
CA GLY A 151 -2.31 -23.91 46.88
C GLY A 151 -3.06 -22.62 47.20
N PHE A 152 -2.68 -21.96 48.30
CA PHE A 152 -3.24 -20.66 48.69
C PHE A 152 -2.91 -19.57 47.67
N VAL A 153 -1.64 -19.47 47.22
CA VAL A 153 -1.23 -18.50 46.20
C VAL A 153 -1.95 -18.76 44.86
N TYR A 154 -2.09 -20.01 44.45
CA TYR A 154 -2.81 -20.35 43.22
C TYR A 154 -4.32 -20.09 43.31
N ALA A 155 -4.96 -20.35 44.45
CA ALA A 155 -6.37 -20.03 44.68
C ALA A 155 -6.64 -18.51 44.62
N ASN A 156 -5.76 -17.69 45.22
CA ASN A 156 -5.82 -16.23 45.11
C ASN A 156 -5.57 -15.76 43.67
N TRP A 157 -4.63 -16.39 42.96
CA TRP A 157 -4.42 -16.10 41.54
C TRP A 157 -5.66 -16.39 40.68
N LEU A 158 -6.36 -17.51 40.94
CA LEU A 158 -7.61 -17.83 40.26
C LEU A 158 -8.72 -16.81 40.57
N ASP A 159 -8.83 -16.36 41.82
CA ASP A 159 -9.78 -15.32 42.22
C ASP A 159 -9.48 -13.98 41.52
N ILE A 160 -8.20 -13.56 41.52
CA ILE A 160 -7.74 -12.37 40.80
C ILE A 160 -8.04 -12.48 39.31
N ARG A 161 -7.73 -13.64 38.70
CA ARG A 161 -7.97 -13.90 37.29
C ARG A 161 -9.45 -13.84 36.94
N ALA A 162 -10.31 -14.44 37.76
CA ALA A 162 -11.75 -14.52 37.50
C ALA A 162 -12.48 -13.18 37.74
N ASN A 163 -12.14 -12.47 38.82
CA ASN A 163 -12.88 -11.28 39.25
C ASN A 163 -12.29 -9.97 38.72
N TYR A 164 -10.98 -9.91 38.47
CA TYR A 164 -10.30 -8.66 38.14
C TYR A 164 -9.71 -8.65 36.72
N LEU A 165 -9.19 -9.78 36.23
CA LEU A 165 -8.55 -9.83 34.90
C LEU A 165 -9.51 -10.25 33.78
N ALA A 166 -10.38 -11.24 34.02
CA ALA A 166 -11.30 -11.75 33.01
C ALA A 166 -12.37 -10.72 32.59
N PRO A 167 -13.03 -9.97 33.48
CA PRO A 167 -14.06 -9.01 33.06
C PRO A 167 -13.56 -7.90 32.11
N PRO A 168 -12.43 -7.21 32.36
CA PRO A 168 -11.95 -6.20 31.42
C PRO A 168 -11.46 -6.80 30.10
N LEU A 169 -10.81 -7.98 30.11
CA LEU A 169 -10.40 -8.66 28.87
C LEU A 169 -11.60 -9.13 28.05
N GLN A 170 -12.63 -9.66 28.71
CA GLN A 170 -13.88 -10.04 28.05
C GLN A 170 -14.61 -8.81 27.51
N SER A 171 -14.63 -7.71 28.26
CA SER A 171 -15.19 -6.44 27.79
C SER A 171 -14.46 -5.93 26.55
N LEU A 172 -13.12 -5.90 26.56
CA LEU A 172 -12.30 -5.53 25.41
C LEU A 172 -12.57 -6.44 24.21
N THR A 173 -12.65 -7.76 24.44
CA THR A 173 -12.96 -8.74 23.39
C THR A 173 -14.35 -8.49 22.80
N ASN A 174 -15.35 -8.23 23.63
CA ASN A 174 -16.71 -7.92 23.20
C ASN A 174 -16.74 -6.63 22.36
N VAL A 175 -16.00 -5.59 22.77
CA VAL A 175 -15.85 -4.36 21.97
C VAL A 175 -15.21 -4.67 20.62
N CYS A 176 -14.13 -5.46 20.58
CA CYS A 176 -13.51 -5.88 19.32
C CYS A 176 -14.47 -6.66 18.41
N ILE A 177 -15.29 -7.55 18.98
CA ILE A 177 -16.32 -8.29 18.23
C ILE A 177 -17.34 -7.32 17.64
N VAL A 178 -17.84 -6.35 18.42
CA VAL A 178 -18.80 -5.36 17.93
C VAL A 178 -18.19 -4.51 16.81
N LEU A 179 -16.95 -4.05 16.96
CA LEU A 179 -16.25 -3.30 15.90
C LEU A 179 -16.07 -4.15 14.64
N PHE A 180 -15.72 -5.43 14.78
CA PHE A 180 -15.62 -6.35 13.65
C PHE A 180 -16.96 -6.57 12.95
N LEU A 181 -18.06 -6.67 13.70
CA LEU A 181 -19.41 -6.79 13.13
C LEU A 181 -19.80 -5.51 12.36
N ILE A 182 -19.55 -4.33 12.93
CA ILE A 182 -19.78 -3.04 12.26
C ILE A 182 -18.97 -2.98 10.95
N GLN A 183 -17.69 -3.31 11.00
CA GLN A 183 -16.83 -3.34 9.81
C GLN A 183 -17.34 -4.36 8.78
N SER A 184 -17.82 -5.53 9.21
CA SER A 184 -18.37 -6.54 8.30
C SER A 184 -19.65 -6.05 7.60
N VAL A 185 -20.54 -5.38 8.33
CA VAL A 185 -21.76 -4.78 7.78
C VAL A 185 -21.41 -3.69 6.76
N ASP A 186 -20.45 -2.81 7.08
CA ASP A 186 -19.95 -1.78 6.16
C ASP A 186 -19.43 -2.41 4.85
N ARG A 187 -18.57 -3.43 4.93
CA ARG A 187 -18.05 -4.14 3.75
C ARG A 187 -19.16 -4.75 2.90
N ILE A 188 -20.18 -5.37 3.54
CA ILE A 188 -21.33 -5.92 2.82
C ILE A 188 -22.12 -4.80 2.13
N ALA A 189 -22.37 -3.68 2.82
CA ALA A 189 -23.07 -2.53 2.25
C ALA A 189 -22.33 -1.95 1.03
N LEU A 190 -21.00 -1.81 1.11
CA LEU A 190 -20.17 -1.38 -0.02
C LEU A 190 -20.24 -2.35 -1.21
N ILE A 191 -20.18 -3.66 -0.96
CA ILE A 191 -20.30 -4.67 -2.01
C ILE A 191 -21.68 -4.61 -2.68
N LEU A 192 -22.75 -4.50 -1.89
CA LEU A 192 -24.12 -4.35 -2.40
C LEU A 192 -24.30 -3.05 -3.19
N GLY A 193 -23.73 -1.94 -2.71
CA GLY A 193 -23.71 -0.66 -3.40
C GLY A 193 -23.00 -0.73 -4.74
N CYS A 194 -21.82 -1.36 -4.79
CA CYS A 194 -21.07 -1.55 -6.04
C CYS A 194 -21.84 -2.47 -7.02
N PHE A 195 -22.43 -3.55 -6.51
CA PHE A 195 -23.31 -4.41 -7.32
C PHE A 195 -24.49 -3.62 -7.90
N TRP A 196 -25.15 -2.79 -7.09
CA TRP A 196 -26.26 -1.94 -7.55
C TRP A 196 -25.82 -0.93 -8.62
N ILE A 197 -24.68 -0.25 -8.42
CA ILE A 197 -24.10 0.66 -9.42
C ILE A 197 -23.88 -0.05 -10.75
N LYS A 198 -23.28 -1.24 -10.72
CA LYS A 198 -23.05 -2.05 -11.93
C LYS A 198 -24.36 -2.52 -12.57
N PHE A 199 -25.31 -2.99 -11.77
CA PHE A 199 -26.61 -3.47 -12.24
C PHE A 199 -27.44 -2.37 -12.90
N ARG A 200 -27.51 -1.18 -12.27
CA ARG A 200 -28.22 0.00 -12.78
C ARG A 200 -27.41 0.81 -13.79
N ARG A 201 -26.14 0.46 -14.02
CA ARG A 201 -25.19 1.18 -14.87
C ARG A 201 -25.09 2.67 -14.51
N LEU A 202 -25.11 2.98 -13.21
CA LEU A 202 -24.96 4.34 -12.72
C LEU A 202 -23.52 4.78 -12.97
N ARG A 203 -23.34 5.85 -13.74
CA ARG A 203 -22.03 6.45 -14.00
C ARG A 203 -22.19 7.97 -14.03
N PRO A 204 -21.21 8.72 -13.54
CA PRO A 204 -21.11 10.14 -13.85
C PRO A 204 -21.09 10.29 -15.38
N VAL A 205 -21.93 11.18 -15.92
CA VAL A 205 -21.95 11.49 -17.35
C VAL A 205 -21.42 12.90 -17.54
N ALA A 206 -20.38 13.04 -18.35
CA ALA A 206 -19.87 14.35 -18.71
C ALA A 206 -20.90 15.11 -19.56
N PRO A 207 -21.14 16.40 -19.29
CA PRO A 207 -22.10 17.22 -20.04
C PRO A 207 -21.64 17.53 -21.48
N MET A 208 -20.36 17.33 -21.77
CA MET A 208 -19.77 17.55 -23.09
C MET A 208 -18.51 16.69 -23.27
N GLU A 209 -18.02 16.63 -24.50
CA GLU A 209 -16.73 16.03 -24.85
C GLU A 209 -15.91 17.04 -25.66
N TYR A 210 -14.59 17.04 -25.44
CA TYR A 210 -13.66 17.83 -26.24
C TYR A 210 -13.31 17.11 -27.54
N ALA A 211 -13.01 17.88 -28.59
CA ALA A 211 -12.62 17.32 -29.88
C ALA A 211 -11.35 16.46 -29.76
N ALA A 212 -11.26 15.39 -30.57
CA ALA A 212 -10.14 14.45 -30.53
C ALA A 212 -8.79 15.10 -30.88
N ASP A 213 -8.77 16.13 -31.75
CA ASP A 213 -7.53 16.83 -32.12
C ASP A 213 -7.48 18.21 -31.46
N ALA A 214 -6.72 18.34 -30.36
CA ALA A 214 -6.58 19.61 -29.66
C ALA A 214 -5.85 20.68 -30.48
N GLU A 215 -4.97 20.30 -31.42
CA GLU A 215 -4.19 21.24 -32.25
C GLU A 215 -5.04 21.99 -33.28
N ASN A 216 -6.17 21.43 -33.71
CA ASN A 216 -7.09 22.05 -34.68
C ASN A 216 -8.35 22.64 -34.03
N ALA A 217 -8.51 22.49 -32.71
CA ALA A 217 -9.66 23.00 -31.99
C ALA A 217 -9.46 24.47 -31.62
N ASN A 218 -10.55 25.23 -31.51
CA ASN A 218 -10.49 26.59 -30.99
C ASN A 218 -10.09 26.54 -29.51
N ALA A 219 -8.85 26.94 -29.22
CA ALA A 219 -8.26 26.88 -27.88
C ALA A 219 -9.02 27.71 -26.84
N ASP A 220 -9.79 28.72 -27.26
CA ASP A 220 -10.61 29.56 -26.37
C ASP A 220 -11.70 28.80 -25.63
N TYR A 221 -12.06 27.61 -26.11
CA TYR A 221 -13.04 26.75 -25.47
C TYR A 221 -12.45 25.85 -24.38
N TYR A 222 -11.11 25.76 -24.30
CA TYR A 222 -10.41 24.93 -23.35
C TYR A 222 -9.99 25.78 -22.14
N PRO A 223 -10.37 25.40 -20.91
CA PRO A 223 -9.94 26.11 -19.72
C PRO A 223 -8.44 25.98 -19.51
N MET A 224 -7.87 26.94 -18.78
CA MET A 224 -6.45 26.92 -18.41
C MET A 224 -6.21 25.85 -17.34
N VAL A 225 -5.32 24.89 -17.63
CA VAL A 225 -5.00 23.77 -16.75
C VAL A 225 -3.52 23.76 -16.35
N LEU A 226 -3.27 23.71 -15.05
CA LEU A 226 -1.96 23.48 -14.46
C LEU A 226 -1.79 21.98 -14.21
N VAL A 227 -0.64 21.42 -14.51
CA VAL A 227 -0.31 20.02 -14.16
C VAL A 227 0.93 20.02 -13.28
N GLN A 228 0.82 19.48 -12.07
CA GLN A 228 1.89 19.44 -11.08
C GLN A 228 2.41 18.04 -10.88
N ILE A 229 3.74 17.92 -10.86
CA ILE A 229 4.45 16.68 -10.57
C ILE A 229 5.43 16.93 -9.41
N PRO A 230 5.00 16.77 -8.15
CA PRO A 230 5.92 16.70 -7.01
C PRO A 230 6.91 15.54 -7.18
N MET A 231 8.18 15.86 -7.00
CA MET A 231 9.30 14.95 -7.13
C MET A 231 10.26 15.07 -5.95
N CYS A 232 10.78 13.95 -5.44
CA CYS A 232 11.84 13.92 -4.43
C CYS A 232 12.72 12.67 -4.59
N ASN A 233 13.88 12.84 -5.20
CA ASN A 233 14.88 11.81 -5.48
C ASN A 233 14.39 10.66 -6.38
N GLU A 234 13.44 10.89 -7.31
CA GLU A 234 12.97 9.82 -8.20
C GLU A 234 13.82 9.65 -9.46
N ARG A 235 14.98 9.01 -9.30
CA ARG A 235 15.92 8.74 -10.39
C ARG A 235 15.36 7.80 -11.47
N GLU A 236 14.51 6.86 -11.10
CA GLU A 236 14.08 5.76 -11.97
C GLU A 236 12.86 6.11 -12.83
N VAL A 237 12.03 7.06 -12.38
CA VAL A 237 10.70 7.33 -12.96
C VAL A 237 10.52 8.75 -13.49
N TYR A 238 11.44 9.69 -13.21
CA TYR A 238 11.31 11.09 -13.64
C TYR A 238 11.04 11.23 -15.14
N GLN A 239 11.75 10.45 -15.97
CA GLN A 239 11.66 10.57 -17.42
C GLN A 239 10.28 10.15 -17.93
N GLN A 240 9.77 9.02 -17.44
CA GLN A 240 8.48 8.45 -17.84
C GLN A 240 7.32 9.35 -17.36
N SER A 241 7.39 9.85 -16.12
CA SER A 241 6.35 10.71 -15.55
C SER A 241 6.26 12.07 -16.25
N ILE A 242 7.41 12.75 -16.44
CA ILE A 242 7.45 14.02 -17.18
C ILE A 242 6.96 13.81 -18.62
N ALA A 243 7.36 12.74 -19.27
CA ALA A 243 6.91 12.43 -20.62
C ALA A 243 5.38 12.21 -20.69
N ALA A 244 4.81 11.42 -19.78
CA ALA A 244 3.37 11.11 -19.75
C ALA A 244 2.49 12.36 -19.57
N VAL A 245 2.96 13.32 -18.76
CA VAL A 245 2.28 14.60 -18.58
C VAL A 245 2.50 15.55 -19.76
N CYS A 246 3.68 15.57 -20.38
CA CYS A 246 3.96 16.44 -21.52
C CYS A 246 3.20 16.06 -22.81
N ILE A 247 2.78 14.80 -22.95
CA ILE A 247 2.04 14.30 -24.13
C ILE A 247 0.51 14.40 -24.00
N GLN A 248 0.01 15.08 -22.98
CA GLN A 248 -1.43 15.27 -22.81
C GLN A 248 -2.02 15.98 -24.02
N ASP A 249 -3.12 15.43 -24.52
CA ASP A 249 -3.87 15.93 -25.66
C ASP A 249 -4.74 17.10 -25.20
N TRP A 250 -4.09 18.25 -25.04
CA TRP A 250 -4.66 19.53 -24.62
C TRP A 250 -3.96 20.67 -25.37
N PRO A 251 -4.63 21.79 -25.68
CA PRO A 251 -3.96 22.90 -26.36
C PRO A 251 -2.75 23.37 -25.55
N LYS A 252 -1.57 23.39 -26.19
CA LYS A 252 -0.27 23.68 -25.52
C LYS A 252 -0.26 25.05 -24.84
N GLU A 253 -1.00 26.02 -25.39
CA GLU A 253 -1.14 27.36 -24.80
C GLU A 253 -2.07 27.40 -23.59
N ARG A 254 -2.97 26.42 -23.44
CA ARG A 254 -3.93 26.28 -22.33
C ARG A 254 -3.46 25.32 -21.23
N MET A 255 -2.24 24.79 -21.32
CA MET A 255 -1.65 23.89 -20.34
C MET A 255 -0.28 24.37 -19.88
N LEU A 256 0.01 24.23 -18.59
CA LEU A 256 1.35 24.44 -18.02
C LEU A 256 1.72 23.26 -17.14
N VAL A 257 2.88 22.66 -17.39
CA VAL A 257 3.45 21.61 -16.56
C VAL A 257 4.42 22.20 -15.56
N GLN A 258 4.29 21.85 -14.28
CA GLN A 258 5.19 22.21 -13.20
C GLN A 258 5.82 20.94 -12.63
N VAL A 259 7.14 20.81 -12.79
CA VAL A 259 7.94 19.80 -12.11
C VAL A 259 8.46 20.43 -10.83
N LEU A 260 8.02 19.88 -9.70
CA LEU A 260 8.26 20.43 -8.37
C LEU A 260 9.26 19.55 -7.62
N ASP A 261 10.54 19.86 -7.75
CA ASP A 261 11.64 19.02 -7.28
C ASP A 261 12.13 19.41 -5.86
N ASP A 262 11.97 18.51 -4.91
CA ASP A 262 12.47 18.58 -3.53
C ASP A 262 13.69 17.65 -3.30
N SER A 263 14.32 17.15 -4.37
CA SER A 263 15.51 16.28 -4.30
C SER A 263 16.68 16.96 -3.61
N ASP A 264 17.42 16.24 -2.79
CA ASP A 264 18.69 16.69 -2.20
C ASP A 264 19.92 16.13 -2.95
N ASP A 265 19.72 15.12 -3.80
CA ASP A 265 20.75 14.58 -4.69
C ASP A 265 20.93 15.48 -5.93
N LEU A 266 22.12 16.09 -6.05
CA LEU A 266 22.48 16.97 -7.16
C LEU A 266 22.44 16.26 -8.52
N ASP A 267 22.80 14.98 -8.58
CA ASP A 267 22.77 14.23 -9.84
C ASP A 267 21.33 14.07 -10.33
N VAL A 268 20.40 13.77 -9.41
CA VAL A 268 18.97 13.65 -9.74
C VAL A 268 18.39 14.99 -10.16
N GLN A 269 18.71 16.07 -9.46
CA GLN A 269 18.29 17.43 -9.85
C GLN A 269 18.73 17.78 -11.29
N LEU A 270 19.98 17.44 -11.65
CA LEU A 270 20.51 17.67 -13.00
C LEU A 270 19.78 16.85 -14.06
N LEU A 271 19.46 15.59 -13.77
CA LEU A 271 18.70 14.72 -14.67
C LEU A 271 17.28 15.25 -14.91
N ILE A 272 16.56 15.60 -13.84
CA ILE A 272 15.20 16.16 -13.93
C ILE A 272 15.22 17.47 -14.72
N LYS A 273 16.15 18.37 -14.41
CA LYS A 273 16.30 19.66 -15.10
C LYS A 273 16.62 19.48 -16.60
N ALA A 274 17.46 18.51 -16.95
CA ALA A 274 17.79 18.21 -18.33
C ALA A 274 16.57 17.69 -19.12
N GLU A 275 15.76 16.81 -18.52
CA GLU A 275 14.54 16.32 -19.17
C GLU A 275 13.51 17.45 -19.34
N VAL A 276 13.34 18.33 -18.35
CA VAL A 276 12.51 19.53 -18.48
C VAL A 276 12.97 20.40 -19.65
N GLN A 277 14.28 20.69 -19.75
CA GLN A 277 14.83 21.52 -20.83
C GLN A 277 14.59 20.89 -22.21
N LYS A 278 14.72 19.57 -22.33
CA LYS A 278 14.43 18.83 -23.56
C LYS A 278 12.95 18.97 -23.97
N TRP A 279 12.01 18.95 -23.03
CA TRP A 279 10.59 19.18 -23.34
C TRP A 279 10.27 20.65 -23.67
N GLN A 280 10.97 21.61 -23.06
CA GLN A 280 10.89 23.03 -23.46
C GLN A 280 11.33 23.23 -24.91
N GLN A 281 12.42 22.57 -25.34
CA GLN A 281 12.90 22.61 -26.73
C GLN A 281 11.89 22.01 -27.73
N ARG A 282 11.03 21.10 -27.28
CA ARG A 282 9.92 20.54 -28.07
C ARG A 282 8.68 21.45 -28.12
N GLY A 283 8.74 22.63 -27.51
CA GLY A 283 7.66 23.61 -27.48
C GLY A 283 6.58 23.32 -26.42
N VAL A 284 6.85 22.45 -25.45
CA VAL A 284 5.93 22.23 -24.32
C VAL A 284 6.15 23.33 -23.26
N ARG A 285 5.06 23.89 -22.75
CA ARG A 285 5.10 24.83 -21.61
C ARG A 285 5.32 24.04 -20.33
N ILE A 286 6.58 23.90 -19.93
CA ILE A 286 6.99 23.19 -18.71
C ILE A 286 7.97 24.02 -17.89
N LEU A 287 7.83 24.00 -16.58
CA LEU A 287 8.68 24.72 -15.62
C LEU A 287 9.29 23.74 -14.61
N TYR A 288 10.60 23.86 -14.43
CA TYR A 288 11.31 23.23 -13.33
C TYR A 288 11.34 24.16 -12.13
N ARG A 289 10.95 23.67 -10.95
CA ARG A 289 11.02 24.41 -9.69
C ARG A 289 11.73 23.55 -8.65
N HIS A 290 12.74 24.11 -8.02
CA HIS A 290 13.45 23.46 -6.92
C HIS A 290 13.42 24.34 -5.68
N ARG A 291 13.25 23.74 -4.50
CA ARG A 291 13.25 24.43 -3.21
C ARG A 291 14.47 24.02 -2.39
N LEU A 292 15.23 25.00 -1.93
CA LEU A 292 16.39 24.76 -1.04
C LEU A 292 15.96 24.32 0.37
N ILE A 293 14.82 24.79 0.85
CA ILE A 293 14.31 24.48 2.18
C ILE A 293 13.06 23.61 2.03
N ARG A 294 13.17 22.33 2.40
CA ARG A 294 12.11 21.31 2.27
C ARG A 294 11.09 21.37 3.42
N THR A 295 10.64 22.57 3.77
CA THR A 295 9.60 22.74 4.79
C THR A 295 8.27 22.20 4.25
N GLY A 296 7.60 21.38 5.06
CA GLY A 296 6.29 20.82 4.76
C GLY A 296 6.27 19.71 3.72
N TYR A 297 7.43 19.18 3.30
CA TYR A 297 7.56 18.10 2.31
C TYR A 297 6.66 18.33 1.07
N LYS A 298 5.93 17.31 0.59
CA LYS A 298 5.02 17.37 -0.56
C LYS A 298 3.98 18.49 -0.42
N ALA A 299 3.32 18.60 0.73
CA ALA A 299 2.33 19.65 1.00
C ALA A 299 2.91 21.06 0.87
N GLY A 300 4.09 21.29 1.44
CA GLY A 300 4.81 22.56 1.33
C GLY A 300 5.25 22.84 -0.12
N ASN A 301 5.60 21.81 -0.88
CA ASN A 301 6.03 21.94 -2.28
C ASN A 301 4.86 22.40 -3.15
N LEU A 302 3.73 21.71 -3.05
CA LEU A 302 2.48 22.08 -3.70
C LEU A 302 2.04 23.49 -3.28
N LYS A 303 2.12 23.83 -1.99
CA LYS A 303 1.81 25.18 -1.48
C LYS A 303 2.68 26.26 -2.13
N SER A 304 3.99 26.04 -2.21
CA SER A 304 4.95 26.98 -2.81
C SER A 304 4.75 27.12 -4.32
N ALA A 305 4.33 26.06 -5.00
CA ALA A 305 3.98 26.11 -6.41
C ALA A 305 2.69 26.92 -6.64
N MET A 306 1.66 26.66 -5.83
CA MET A 306 0.38 27.37 -5.89
C MET A 306 0.47 28.86 -5.57
N SER A 307 1.49 29.31 -4.82
CA SER A 307 1.68 30.73 -4.51
C SER A 307 2.30 31.57 -5.65
N CYS A 308 2.61 30.98 -6.80
CA CYS A 308 3.17 31.71 -7.94
C CYS A 308 2.11 32.57 -8.62
N ASP A 309 2.45 33.80 -9.01
CA ASP A 309 1.47 34.74 -9.55
C ASP A 309 0.73 34.25 -10.81
N TYR A 310 1.44 33.54 -11.70
CA TYR A 310 0.84 32.99 -12.91
C TYR A 310 -0.20 31.90 -12.62
N VAL A 311 -0.23 31.29 -11.43
CA VAL A 311 -1.23 30.26 -11.08
C VAL A 311 -2.65 30.84 -11.09
N LYS A 312 -2.79 32.15 -10.86
CA LYS A 312 -4.07 32.88 -10.91
C LYS A 312 -4.72 32.85 -12.29
N ASP A 313 -3.93 32.60 -13.34
CA ASP A 313 -4.42 32.50 -14.72
C ASP A 313 -4.98 31.10 -15.04
N TYR A 314 -4.89 30.14 -14.11
CA TYR A 314 -5.34 28.77 -14.29
C TYR A 314 -6.62 28.49 -13.49
N GLU A 315 -7.52 27.70 -14.08
CA GLU A 315 -8.81 27.34 -13.45
C GLU A 315 -8.71 26.02 -12.69
N PHE A 316 -7.91 25.10 -13.22
CA PHE A 316 -7.77 23.73 -12.71
C PHE A 316 -6.31 23.36 -12.49
N VAL A 317 -6.06 22.50 -11.51
CA VAL A 317 -4.77 21.87 -11.26
C VAL A 317 -4.91 20.36 -11.20
N ALA A 318 -4.19 19.64 -12.07
CA ALA A 318 -4.05 18.20 -12.03
C ALA A 318 -2.77 17.84 -11.27
N ILE A 319 -2.82 16.86 -10.37
CA ILE A 319 -1.67 16.46 -9.56
C ILE A 319 -1.34 15.01 -9.84
N PHE A 320 -0.07 14.75 -10.15
CA PHE A 320 0.47 13.41 -10.37
C PHE A 320 1.74 13.21 -9.55
N ASP A 321 1.80 12.11 -8.82
CA ASP A 321 3.06 11.65 -8.24
C ASP A 321 4.03 11.18 -9.33
N ALA A 322 5.32 11.21 -9.03
CA ALA A 322 6.40 10.93 -9.99
C ALA A 322 6.39 9.49 -10.55
N ASP A 323 5.67 8.57 -9.94
CA ASP A 323 5.49 7.18 -10.40
C ASP A 323 4.23 6.98 -11.25
N PHE A 324 3.37 7.99 -11.39
CA PHE A 324 2.14 7.93 -12.20
C PHE A 324 2.38 8.35 -13.65
N GLN A 325 1.69 7.66 -14.56
CA GLN A 325 1.80 7.86 -16.00
C GLN A 325 0.40 8.03 -16.62
N PRO A 326 -0.19 9.24 -16.55
CA PRO A 326 -1.51 9.47 -17.12
C PRO A 326 -1.55 9.22 -18.62
N GLY A 327 -2.62 8.57 -19.08
CA GLY A 327 -2.90 8.46 -20.51
C GLY A 327 -3.07 9.85 -21.15
N PRO A 328 -2.78 10.02 -22.45
CA PRO A 328 -2.79 11.33 -23.11
C PRO A 328 -4.17 11.99 -23.13
N ASP A 329 -5.25 11.22 -22.94
CA ASP A 329 -6.63 11.70 -22.91
C ASP A 329 -7.15 12.00 -21.49
N PHE A 330 -6.28 12.01 -20.47
CA PHE A 330 -6.68 12.19 -19.07
C PHE A 330 -7.43 13.51 -18.86
N LEU A 331 -6.89 14.63 -19.34
CA LEU A 331 -7.54 15.95 -19.18
C LEU A 331 -8.88 16.01 -19.90
N LYS A 332 -8.96 15.44 -21.12
CA LYS A 332 -10.22 15.34 -21.88
C LYS A 332 -11.27 14.49 -21.20
N LYS A 333 -10.87 13.48 -20.43
CA LYS A 333 -11.78 12.61 -19.68
C LYS A 333 -12.20 13.18 -18.33
N THR A 334 -11.49 14.17 -17.78
CA THR A 334 -11.72 14.67 -16.41
C THR A 334 -12.30 16.09 -16.39
N ILE A 335 -11.76 17.00 -17.19
CA ILE A 335 -12.17 18.42 -17.21
C ILE A 335 -13.65 18.63 -17.57
N PRO A 336 -14.27 17.89 -18.52
CA PRO A 336 -15.66 18.11 -18.87
C PRO A 336 -16.66 18.05 -17.71
N TYR A 337 -16.37 17.28 -16.66
CA TYR A 337 -17.25 17.15 -15.49
C TYR A 337 -17.43 18.44 -14.70
N PHE A 338 -16.50 19.39 -14.81
CA PHE A 338 -16.59 20.69 -14.15
C PHE A 338 -17.55 21.66 -14.85
N LYS A 339 -17.90 21.41 -16.11
CA LYS A 339 -18.75 22.32 -16.87
C LYS A 339 -20.19 22.28 -16.37
N GLY A 340 -20.73 23.42 -15.99
CA GLY A 340 -22.07 23.52 -15.41
C GLY A 340 -22.18 23.02 -13.97
N ASN A 341 -21.06 22.62 -13.35
CA ASN A 341 -20.96 22.19 -11.96
C ASN A 341 -19.97 23.11 -11.22
N ASP A 342 -20.43 24.31 -10.89
CA ASP A 342 -19.60 25.34 -10.26
C ASP A 342 -19.24 25.01 -8.80
N ASP A 343 -19.97 24.08 -8.18
CA ASP A 343 -19.74 23.53 -6.83
C ASP A 343 -18.89 22.26 -6.83
N LEU A 344 -18.39 21.81 -7.99
CA LEU A 344 -17.47 20.68 -8.10
C LEU A 344 -16.04 21.15 -7.86
N ALA A 345 -15.39 20.60 -6.83
CA ALA A 345 -14.00 20.89 -6.49
C ALA A 345 -13.03 19.86 -7.03
N LEU A 346 -13.37 18.56 -7.00
CA LEU A 346 -12.44 17.48 -7.30
C LEU A 346 -13.08 16.46 -8.25
N VAL A 347 -12.32 16.09 -9.28
CA VAL A 347 -12.52 14.89 -10.07
C VAL A 347 -11.34 13.95 -9.81
N GLN A 348 -11.58 12.83 -9.15
CA GLN A 348 -10.57 11.80 -8.86
C GLN A 348 -10.74 10.63 -9.81
N THR A 349 -9.62 10.09 -10.31
CA THR A 349 -9.60 8.89 -11.15
C THR A 349 -9.05 7.68 -10.40
N ARG A 350 -9.23 6.49 -10.96
CA ARG A 350 -8.78 5.24 -10.35
C ARG A 350 -7.28 5.01 -10.59
N TRP A 351 -6.60 4.53 -9.55
CA TRP A 351 -5.24 4.02 -9.66
C TRP A 351 -5.17 2.65 -10.31
N SER A 352 -4.17 2.46 -11.17
CA SER A 352 -3.81 1.19 -11.75
C SER A 352 -2.34 0.88 -11.48
N PHE A 353 -2.05 -0.38 -11.19
CA PHE A 353 -0.70 -0.83 -10.88
C PHE A 353 -0.11 -1.62 -12.05
N VAL A 354 1.12 -1.27 -12.44
CA VAL A 354 1.84 -1.95 -13.55
C VAL A 354 2.43 -3.29 -13.08
N ASN A 355 2.86 -3.40 -11.83
CA ASN A 355 3.58 -4.54 -11.26
C ASN A 355 2.69 -5.55 -10.49
N LYS A 356 1.37 -5.45 -10.64
CA LYS A 356 0.40 -6.23 -9.84
C LYS A 356 0.55 -7.75 -9.92
N ASP A 357 1.16 -8.27 -10.99
CA ASP A 357 1.28 -9.70 -11.27
C ASP A 357 2.72 -10.24 -11.07
N GLU A 358 3.65 -9.42 -10.59
CA GLU A 358 5.06 -9.82 -10.42
C GLU A 358 5.27 -10.93 -9.39
N ASN A 359 4.58 -10.88 -8.25
CA ASN A 359 4.73 -11.88 -7.19
C ASN A 359 3.48 -11.98 -6.31
N LEU A 360 3.48 -12.92 -5.36
CA LEU A 360 2.33 -13.14 -4.48
C LEU A 360 2.02 -11.92 -3.60
N LEU A 361 3.03 -11.19 -3.15
CA LEU A 361 2.85 -10.01 -2.31
C LEU A 361 2.17 -8.88 -3.11
N THR A 362 2.64 -8.59 -4.32
CA THR A 362 2.04 -7.56 -5.18
C THR A 362 0.61 -7.91 -5.58
N ARG A 363 0.31 -9.20 -5.80
CA ARG A 363 -1.06 -9.67 -6.06
C ARG A 363 -1.98 -9.46 -4.85
N LEU A 364 -1.51 -9.78 -3.64
CA LEU A 364 -2.30 -9.57 -2.41
C LEU A 364 -2.53 -8.08 -2.13
N GLN A 365 -1.50 -7.25 -2.32
CA GLN A 365 -1.62 -5.79 -2.23
C GLN A 365 -2.61 -5.23 -3.26
N ASN A 366 -2.53 -5.70 -4.51
CA ASN A 366 -3.45 -5.29 -5.56
C ASN A 366 -4.91 -5.64 -5.20
N VAL A 367 -5.18 -6.83 -4.65
CA VAL A 367 -6.54 -7.18 -4.19
C VAL A 367 -7.03 -6.22 -3.09
N ASN A 368 -6.17 -5.89 -2.13
CA ASN A 368 -6.54 -4.98 -1.04
C ASN A 368 -6.82 -3.56 -1.56
N LEU A 369 -5.94 -3.01 -2.39
CA LEU A 369 -6.08 -1.66 -2.96
C LEU A 369 -7.20 -1.58 -4.00
N SER A 370 -7.44 -2.65 -4.76
CA SER A 370 -8.57 -2.72 -5.71
C SER A 370 -9.90 -2.60 -4.98
N PHE A 371 -10.04 -3.19 -3.78
CA PHE A 371 -11.25 -2.98 -2.97
C PHE A 371 -11.44 -1.50 -2.64
N HIS A 372 -10.39 -0.81 -2.19
CA HIS A 372 -10.48 0.60 -1.82
C HIS A 372 -10.85 1.49 -3.02
N PHE A 373 -10.15 1.36 -4.15
CA PHE A 373 -10.40 2.23 -5.31
C PHE A 373 -11.64 1.82 -6.11
N GLU A 374 -11.85 0.53 -6.39
CA GLU A 374 -12.95 0.10 -7.27
C GLU A 374 -14.30 0.03 -6.56
N VAL A 375 -14.32 -0.22 -5.25
CA VAL A 375 -15.56 -0.44 -4.48
C VAL A 375 -15.81 0.74 -3.55
N GLU A 376 -14.93 0.99 -2.59
CA GLU A 376 -15.17 1.96 -1.52
C GLU A 376 -15.32 3.39 -2.06
N GLN A 377 -14.36 3.88 -2.85
CA GLN A 377 -14.43 5.24 -3.41
C GLN A 377 -15.56 5.41 -4.41
N GLN A 378 -15.84 4.40 -5.23
CA GLN A 378 -16.95 4.45 -6.18
C GLN A 378 -18.30 4.55 -5.46
N VAL A 379 -18.53 3.72 -4.44
CA VAL A 379 -19.80 3.71 -3.69
C VAL A 379 -19.95 5.00 -2.89
N ASN A 380 -18.89 5.42 -2.18
CA ASN A 380 -18.92 6.64 -1.38
C ASN A 380 -19.10 7.89 -2.26
N GLY A 381 -18.43 7.97 -3.41
CA GLY A 381 -18.61 9.06 -4.37
C GLY A 381 -20.04 9.14 -4.93
N MET A 382 -20.71 8.00 -5.15
CA MET A 382 -22.05 7.97 -5.73
C MET A 382 -23.17 8.18 -4.71
N PHE A 383 -23.06 7.64 -3.48
CA PHE A 383 -24.15 7.66 -2.50
C PHE A 383 -23.92 8.60 -1.31
N ILE A 384 -22.66 8.86 -0.96
CA ILE A 384 -22.28 9.70 0.19
C ILE A 384 -21.78 11.07 -0.29
N ASN A 385 -21.44 11.20 -1.58
CA ASN A 385 -20.90 12.42 -2.18
C ASN A 385 -19.62 12.92 -1.46
N PHE A 386 -18.87 11.99 -0.87
CA PHE A 386 -17.59 12.24 -0.22
C PHE A 386 -16.67 11.04 -0.34
N PHE A 387 -15.41 11.29 -0.67
CA PHE A 387 -14.31 10.34 -0.58
C PHE A 387 -13.02 11.15 -0.43
N GLY A 388 -11.97 10.52 0.09
CA GLY A 388 -10.66 11.17 0.23
C GLY A 388 -9.97 11.37 -1.12
N PHE A 389 -9.31 12.51 -1.31
CA PHE A 389 -8.33 12.67 -2.38
C PHE A 389 -7.15 11.75 -2.08
N ASN A 390 -6.68 11.02 -3.09
CA ASN A 390 -5.63 10.01 -2.91
C ASN A 390 -4.21 10.59 -3.01
N GLY A 391 -4.08 11.91 -3.16
CA GLY A 391 -2.78 12.58 -3.29
C GLY A 391 -2.25 12.67 -4.72
N THR A 392 -2.89 12.00 -5.69
CA THR A 392 -2.50 11.95 -7.11
C THR A 392 -3.67 11.50 -7.99
N ALA A 393 -3.52 11.63 -9.31
CA ALA A 393 -4.47 11.23 -10.33
C ALA A 393 -5.85 11.91 -10.18
N GLY A 394 -5.85 13.16 -9.70
CA GLY A 394 -7.04 13.98 -9.54
C GLY A 394 -6.85 15.38 -10.06
N VAL A 395 -7.95 15.98 -10.50
CA VAL A 395 -8.04 17.36 -10.97
C VAL A 395 -8.83 18.16 -9.95
N TRP A 396 -8.24 19.25 -9.48
CA TRP A 396 -8.84 20.19 -8.56
C TRP A 396 -9.20 21.50 -9.24
N ARG A 397 -10.34 22.07 -8.88
CA ARG A 397 -10.65 23.48 -9.15
C ARG A 397 -9.81 24.35 -8.21
N ILE A 398 -9.00 25.24 -8.77
CA ILE A 398 -8.05 26.05 -7.99
C ILE A 398 -8.80 26.94 -6.99
N LYS A 399 -9.91 27.56 -7.41
CA LYS A 399 -10.78 28.35 -6.53
C LYS A 399 -11.21 27.58 -5.27
N ALA A 400 -11.55 26.29 -5.41
CA ALA A 400 -11.93 25.46 -4.27
C ALA A 400 -10.74 25.23 -3.32
N LEU A 401 -9.54 24.99 -3.85
CA LEU A 401 -8.33 24.89 -3.04
C LEU A 401 -8.07 26.17 -2.25
N GLU A 402 -8.17 27.33 -2.90
CA GLU A 402 -7.92 28.64 -2.28
C GLU A 402 -8.94 28.96 -1.17
N GLU A 403 -10.23 28.80 -1.45
CA GLU A 403 -11.31 29.06 -0.47
C GLU A 403 -11.20 28.15 0.76
N CYS A 404 -10.65 26.95 0.60
CA CYS A 404 -10.49 26.01 1.70
C CYS A 404 -9.18 26.20 2.48
N GLY A 405 -8.33 27.15 2.10
CA GLY A 405 -7.06 27.45 2.78
C GLY A 405 -5.81 26.78 2.18
N GLY A 406 -5.95 26.18 0.99
CA GLY A 406 -4.86 25.58 0.22
C GLY A 406 -4.23 24.35 0.87
N TRP A 407 -3.01 24.03 0.45
CA TRP A 407 -2.21 22.94 1.00
C TRP A 407 -1.63 23.33 2.36
N LEU A 408 -1.92 22.52 3.39
CA LEU A 408 -1.44 22.74 4.76
C LEU A 408 -0.42 21.68 5.15
N GLU A 409 0.70 22.12 5.73
CA GLU A 409 1.82 21.26 6.15
C GLU A 409 1.67 20.67 7.56
N ARG A 410 0.49 20.78 8.16
CA ARG A 410 0.22 20.37 9.55
C ARG A 410 0.11 18.85 9.74
N THR A 411 0.01 18.09 8.65
CA THR A 411 -0.19 16.64 8.64
C THR A 411 0.61 16.02 7.48
N THR A 412 0.99 14.76 7.61
CA THR A 412 1.62 13.95 6.55
C THR A 412 0.62 13.40 5.55
N VAL A 413 -0.67 13.65 5.76
CA VAL A 413 -1.80 13.20 4.93
C VAL A 413 -2.53 14.45 4.41
N GLU A 414 -1.79 15.28 3.68
CA GLU A 414 -2.26 16.59 3.21
C GLU A 414 -3.42 16.50 2.22
N ASP A 415 -3.48 15.39 1.50
CA ASP A 415 -4.48 15.03 0.51
C ASP A 415 -5.86 14.80 1.14
N MET A 416 -5.93 13.98 2.18
CA MET A 416 -7.15 13.77 2.96
C MET A 416 -7.54 15.06 3.69
N ASP A 417 -6.57 15.82 4.21
CA ASP A 417 -6.84 17.08 4.90
C ASP A 417 -7.57 18.09 4.01
N ILE A 418 -7.08 18.34 2.80
CA ILE A 418 -7.75 19.25 1.87
C ILE A 418 -9.10 18.70 1.41
N ALA A 419 -9.23 17.39 1.21
CA ALA A 419 -10.50 16.77 0.82
C ALA A 419 -11.57 16.93 1.90
N VAL A 420 -11.23 16.70 3.17
CA VAL A 420 -12.16 16.92 4.28
C VAL A 420 -12.52 18.40 4.40
N ARG A 421 -11.55 19.31 4.33
CA ARG A 421 -11.82 20.76 4.40
C ARG A 421 -12.71 21.24 3.27
N ALA A 422 -12.43 20.82 2.03
CA ALA A 422 -13.24 21.19 0.87
C ALA A 422 -14.67 20.67 0.98
N HIS A 423 -14.84 19.43 1.45
CA HIS A 423 -16.17 18.89 1.69
C HIS A 423 -16.94 19.66 2.78
N LEU A 424 -16.26 20.04 3.87
CA LEU A 424 -16.86 20.87 4.94
C LEU A 424 -17.22 22.29 4.46
N CYS A 425 -16.49 22.82 3.47
CA CYS A 425 -16.84 24.07 2.77
C CYS A 425 -18.01 23.92 1.77
N GLY A 426 -18.61 22.72 1.65
CA GLY A 426 -19.76 22.46 0.79
C GLY A 426 -19.42 22.06 -0.64
N TRP A 427 -18.13 21.90 -0.96
CA TRP A 427 -17.70 21.46 -2.28
C TRP A 427 -18.00 19.98 -2.52
N LYS A 428 -18.33 19.64 -3.76
CA LYS A 428 -18.64 18.28 -4.19
C LYS A 428 -17.48 17.64 -4.92
N PHE A 429 -17.44 16.30 -4.91
CA PHE A 429 -16.42 15.50 -5.58
C PHE A 429 -17.06 14.48 -6.51
N ILE A 430 -16.37 14.13 -7.59
CA ILE A 430 -16.75 13.07 -8.51
C ILE A 430 -15.61 12.05 -8.61
N TYR A 431 -15.97 10.77 -8.49
CA TYR A 431 -15.03 9.66 -8.68
C TYR A 431 -15.27 8.96 -10.03
N LEU A 432 -14.23 8.90 -10.87
CA LEU A 432 -14.27 8.28 -12.19
C LEU A 432 -13.54 6.93 -12.18
N ASN A 433 -14.28 5.85 -11.95
CA ASN A 433 -13.72 4.49 -11.91
C ASN A 433 -13.26 3.98 -13.30
N ASP A 434 -13.86 4.50 -14.38
CA ASP A 434 -13.56 4.09 -15.76
C ASP A 434 -12.27 4.72 -16.30
N VAL A 435 -11.80 5.81 -15.70
CA VAL A 435 -10.53 6.46 -16.04
C VAL A 435 -9.45 5.89 -15.12
N LYS A 436 -8.41 5.29 -15.71
CA LYS A 436 -7.30 4.69 -14.97
C LYS A 436 -6.02 5.45 -15.25
N VAL A 437 -5.22 5.62 -14.21
CA VAL A 437 -3.88 6.24 -14.26
C VAL A 437 -2.88 5.27 -13.65
#